data_AF-A0A396QD68-F1
#
_entry.id   AF-A0A396QD68-F1
#
_cell.length_a   1.000
_cell.length_b   1.000
_cell.length_c   1.000
_cell.angle_alpha   90.00
_cell.angle_beta   90.00
_cell.angle_gamma   90.00
#
_symmetry.space_group_name_H-M   'P 1'
#
loop_
_entity.id
_entity.type
_entity.pdbx_description
1 polymer ?
#
loop_
_entity_poly.entity_id
_entity_poly.type
_entity_poly.pdbx_seq_one_letter_code
_entity_poly.pdbx_strand_id
1 'polypeptide(L)'
;MKIEEFLPVGNENPVTRKILVERTGCTDRDVRDMIADAFIQRRVPIVNLGKGYYIADLKTVEGAHDLALYLAQETSRRNKIELRLNTGYDLLSAAIFSVKM
;
A
#
# COMPACT_ATOMS: atom_id res chain seq x y z
N MET A 1 14.23 -12.13 -7.04
CA MET A 1 14.11 -11.94 -5.59
C MET A 1 12.63 -11.77 -5.25
N LYS A 2 12.13 -12.39 -4.19
CA LYS A 2 10.73 -12.27 -3.78
C LYS A 2 10.66 -11.54 -2.44
N ILE A 3 9.91 -10.43 -2.37
CA ILE A 3 9.86 -9.62 -1.14
C ILE A 3 9.19 -10.38 0.01
N GLU A 4 8.28 -11.29 -0.31
CA GLU A 4 7.57 -12.12 0.65
C GLU A 4 8.48 -13.06 1.44
N GLU A 5 9.68 -13.38 0.94
CA GLU A 5 10.68 -14.19 1.66
C GLU A 5 11.30 -13.44 2.85
N PHE A 6 11.15 -12.11 2.91
CA PHE A 6 11.67 -11.25 3.98
C PHE A 6 10.61 -10.87 5.02
N LEU A 7 9.38 -11.33 4.84
CA LEU A 7 8.22 -10.95 5.64
C LEU A 7 7.72 -12.14 6.47
N PRO A 8 7.35 -11.92 7.74
CA PRO A 8 6.67 -12.95 8.51
C PRO A 8 5.24 -13.14 8.05
N VAL A 9 4.71 -14.33 8.30
CA VAL A 9 3.27 -14.62 8.27
C VAL A 9 2.73 -14.32 9.67
N GLY A 10 1.64 -13.56 9.75
CA GLY A 10 1.11 -13.07 11.02
C GLY A 10 1.67 -11.71 11.44
N ASN A 11 1.01 -11.07 12.40
CA ASN A 11 1.27 -9.68 12.78
C ASN A 11 2.21 -9.53 14.00
N GLU A 12 2.84 -10.61 14.47
CA GLU A 12 3.66 -10.56 15.69
C GLU A 12 4.95 -9.76 15.50
N ASN A 13 5.58 -9.85 14.32
CA ASN A 13 6.86 -9.22 14.03
C ASN A 13 6.88 -8.38 12.73
N PRO A 14 6.01 -7.38 12.55
CA PRO A 14 5.92 -6.62 11.30
C PRO A 14 7.25 -5.96 10.92
N VAL A 15 7.61 -5.99 9.64
CA VAL A 15 8.90 -5.51 9.15
C VAL A 15 8.73 -4.14 8.51
N THR A 16 9.48 -3.14 8.97
CA THR A 16 9.43 -1.80 8.38
C THR A 16 10.03 -1.78 6.98
N ARG A 17 9.61 -0.82 6.14
CA ARG A 17 10.20 -0.65 4.80
C ARG A 17 11.71 -0.39 4.83
N LYS A 18 12.20 0.34 5.85
CA LYS A 18 13.64 0.56 6.05
C LYS A 18 14.40 -0.76 6.21
N ILE A 19 13.88 -1.67 7.03
CA ILE A 19 14.48 -3.00 7.21
C ILE A 19 14.43 -3.80 5.90
N LEU A 20 13.36 -3.69 5.12
CA LEU A 20 13.28 -4.35 3.80
C LEU A 20 14.34 -3.81 2.83
N VAL A 21 14.54 -2.49 2.78
CA VAL A 21 15.61 -1.85 1.99
C VAL A 21 16.98 -2.40 2.41
N GLU A 22 17.26 -2.44 3.72
CA GLU A 22 18.53 -2.96 4.25
C GLU A 22 18.74 -4.44 3.91
N ARG A 23 17.70 -5.28 4.02
CA ARG A 23 17.79 -6.72 3.76
C ARG A 23 17.89 -7.06 2.28
N THR A 24 17.28 -6.26 1.41
CA THR A 24 17.23 -6.53 -0.04
C THR A 24 18.37 -5.85 -0.79
N GLY A 25 18.94 -4.77 -0.25
CA GLY A 25 19.87 -3.90 -0.95
C GLY A 25 19.22 -3.07 -2.07
N CYS A 26 17.90 -3.14 -2.21
CA CYS A 26 17.12 -2.42 -3.22
C CYS A 26 16.75 -1.01 -2.73
N THR A 27 16.37 -0.11 -3.64
CA THR A 27 15.91 1.23 -3.24
C THR A 27 14.53 1.18 -2.59
N ASP A 28 14.15 2.23 -1.85
CA ASP A 28 12.80 2.34 -1.26
C ASP A 28 11.70 2.21 -2.32
N ARG A 29 11.92 2.74 -3.53
CA ARG A 29 10.98 2.64 -4.65
C ARG A 29 10.86 1.20 -5.15
N ASP A 30 11.98 0.52 -5.38
CA ASP A 30 11.98 -0.88 -5.80
C ASP A 30 11.25 -1.77 -4.78
N VAL A 31 11.51 -1.57 -3.48
CA VAL A 31 10.81 -2.31 -2.42
C VAL A 31 9.30 -2.09 -2.46
N ARG A 32 8.84 -0.85 -2.70
CA ARG A 32 7.40 -0.55 -2.82
C ARG A 32 6.79 -1.26 -4.02
N ASP A 33 7.48 -1.26 -5.15
CA ASP A 33 7.01 -1.91 -6.38
C ASP A 33 6.97 -3.43 -6.19
N MET A 34 8.00 -4.02 -5.56
CA MET A 34 8.02 -5.44 -5.22
C MET A 34 6.87 -5.87 -4.30
N ILE A 35 6.51 -5.04 -3.31
CA ILE A 35 5.35 -5.27 -2.42
C ILE A 35 4.05 -5.23 -3.22
N ALA A 36 3.87 -4.23 -4.09
CA ALA A 36 2.69 -4.12 -4.94
C ALA A 36 2.57 -5.32 -5.89
N ASP A 37 3.66 -5.72 -6.52
CA ASP A 37 3.71 -6.87 -7.43
C ASP A 37 3.41 -8.18 -6.73
N ALA A 38 3.90 -8.37 -5.49
CA ALA A 38 3.56 -9.54 -4.68
C ALA A 38 2.05 -9.65 -4.45
N PHE A 39 1.41 -8.53 -4.12
CA PHE A 39 -0.03 -8.49 -3.88
C PHE A 39 -0.84 -8.73 -5.16
N ILE A 40 -0.51 -8.02 -6.24
CA ILE A 40 -1.31 -8.01 -7.47
C ILE A 40 -1.07 -9.27 -8.30
N GLN A 41 0.20 -9.60 -8.56
CA GLN A 41 0.57 -10.65 -9.50
C GLN A 41 0.64 -12.02 -8.84
N ARG A 42 1.15 -12.08 -7.61
CA ARG A 42 1.38 -13.34 -6.89
C ARG A 42 0.31 -13.65 -5.84
N ARG A 43 -0.65 -12.75 -5.63
CA ARG A 43 -1.74 -12.90 -4.66
C ARG A 43 -1.26 -13.13 -3.22
N VAL A 44 -0.10 -12.57 -2.87
CA VAL A 44 0.41 -12.62 -1.49
C VAL A 44 -0.19 -11.45 -0.71
N PRO A 45 -0.99 -11.68 0.34
CA PRO A 45 -1.70 -10.62 1.07
C PRO A 45 -0.75 -9.88 2.02
N ILE A 46 0.21 -9.16 1.46
CA ILE A 46 1.11 -8.29 2.22
C ILE A 46 0.32 -7.06 2.65
N VAL A 47 0.24 -6.83 3.96
CA VAL A 47 -0.51 -5.73 4.56
C VAL A 47 0.40 -4.89 5.46
N ASN A 48 0.01 -3.62 5.69
CA ASN A 48 0.66 -2.77 6.70
C ASN A 48 -0.39 -1.94 7.45
N LEU A 49 -0.74 -2.39 8.65
CA LEU A 49 -1.68 -1.74 9.56
C LEU A 49 -1.01 -0.74 10.52
N GLY A 50 0.13 -0.16 10.13
CA GLY A 50 0.78 0.96 10.83
C GLY A 50 2.11 0.64 11.52
N LYS A 51 2.41 -0.64 11.79
CA LYS A 51 3.64 -1.07 12.48
C LYS A 51 4.72 -1.61 11.53
N GLY A 52 4.39 -1.88 10.29
CA GLY A 52 5.25 -2.56 9.33
C GLY A 52 4.48 -3.52 8.45
N TYR A 53 5.19 -4.15 7.52
CA TYR A 53 4.66 -5.09 6.55
C TYR A 53 4.74 -6.52 7.08
N TYR A 54 3.72 -7.32 6.78
CA TYR A 54 3.67 -8.75 7.04
C TYR A 54 2.68 -9.41 6.08
N ILE A 55 2.69 -10.73 6.00
CA ILE A 55 1.73 -11.52 5.21
C ILE A 55 0.57 -11.89 6.13
N ALA A 56 -0.65 -11.48 5.77
CA ALA A 56 -1.85 -11.87 6.51
C ALA A 56 -2.09 -13.39 6.37
N ASP A 57 -2.23 -14.10 7.50
CA ASP A 57 -2.51 -15.54 7.48
C ASP A 57 -4.00 -15.81 7.22
N LEU A 58 -4.36 -16.07 5.96
CA LEU A 58 -5.75 -16.32 5.59
C LEU A 58 -6.29 -17.67 6.09
N LYS A 59 -5.48 -18.47 6.80
CA LYS A 59 -5.94 -19.68 7.49
C LYS A 59 -6.54 -19.37 8.86
N THR A 60 -6.36 -18.15 9.38
CA THR A 60 -6.89 -17.72 10.67
C THR A 60 -7.94 -16.62 10.49
N VAL A 61 -8.84 -16.50 11.47
CA VAL A 61 -9.85 -15.43 11.47
C VAL A 61 -9.19 -14.07 11.62
N GLU A 62 -8.15 -13.99 12.45
CA GLU A 62 -7.35 -12.80 12.70
C GLU A 62 -6.66 -12.31 11.42
N GLY A 63 -6.04 -13.21 10.65
CA GLY A 63 -5.39 -12.82 9.40
C GLY A 63 -6.39 -12.41 8.30
N ALA A 64 -7.54 -13.08 8.21
CA ALA A 64 -8.62 -12.63 7.33
C ALA A 64 -9.14 -11.24 7.71
N HIS A 65 -9.28 -10.98 9.02
CA HIS A 65 -9.68 -9.67 9.54
C HIS A 65 -8.62 -8.59 9.26
N ASP A 66 -7.33 -8.90 9.42
CA ASP A 66 -6.24 -7.96 9.10
C ASP A 66 -6.24 -7.56 7.62
N LEU A 67 -6.51 -8.50 6.71
CA LEU A 67 -6.68 -8.17 5.29
C LEU A 67 -7.90 -7.27 5.06
N ALA A 68 -9.03 -7.55 5.72
CA ALA A 68 -10.22 -6.71 5.61
C ALA A 68 -9.97 -5.27 6.10
N LEU A 69 -9.26 -5.11 7.23
CA LEU A 69 -8.84 -3.79 7.73
C LEU A 69 -7.94 -3.06 6.75
N TYR A 70 -6.96 -3.77 6.17
CA TYR A 70 -6.07 -3.20 5.17
C TYR A 70 -6.83 -2.72 3.93
N LEU A 71 -7.80 -3.50 3.43
CA LEU A 71 -8.63 -3.11 2.30
C LEU A 71 -9.52 -1.90 2.61
N ALA A 72 -10.05 -1.81 3.83
CA ALA A 72 -10.79 -0.63 4.27
C ALA A 72 -9.89 0.62 4.33
N GLN A 73 -8.66 0.48 4.83
CA GLN A 73 -7.65 1.54 4.85
C GLN A 73 -7.30 2.01 3.42
N GLU A 74 -7.02 1.08 2.50
CA GLU A 74 -6.67 1.42 1.12
C GLU A 74 -7.85 2.02 0.35
N THR A 75 -9.08 1.60 0.64
CA THR A 75 -10.30 2.22 0.10
C THR A 75 -10.43 3.66 0.58
N SER A 76 -10.24 3.92 1.87
CA SER A 76 -10.23 5.28 2.43
C SER A 76 -9.14 6.14 1.77
N ARG A 77 -7.94 5.58 1.58
CA ARG A 77 -6.84 6.26 0.89
C ARG A 77 -7.19 6.60 -0.57
N ARG A 78 -7.81 5.66 -1.30
CA ARG A 78 -8.30 5.90 -2.67
C ARG A 78 -9.30 7.04 -2.71
N ASN A 79 -10.31 7.03 -1.84
CA ASN A 79 -11.35 8.07 -1.83
C ASN A 79 -10.76 9.47 -1.53
N LYS A 80 -9.76 9.56 -0.63
CA LYS A 80 -9.04 10.82 -0.37
C LYS A 80 -8.25 11.31 -1.58
N ILE A 81 -7.61 10.40 -2.32
CA ILE A 81 -6.89 10.74 -3.55
C ILE A 81 -7.87 11.26 -4.60
N GLU A 82 -8.98 10.55 -4.81
CA GLU A 82 -10.03 10.92 -5.75
C GLU A 82 -10.60 12.31 -5.45
N LEU A 83 -10.95 12.60 -4.19
CA LEU A 83 -11.41 13.92 -3.77
C LEU A 83 -10.40 15.01 -4.13
N ARG A 84 -9.11 14.78 -3.83
CA ARG A 84 -8.04 15.74 -4.14
C ARG A 84 -7.87 15.96 -5.65
N LEU A 85 -8.00 14.91 -6.46
CA LEU A 85 -7.91 15.01 -7.92
C LEU A 85 -9.08 15.83 -8.47
N ASN A 86 -10.30 15.58 -8.00
CA ASN A 86 -11.49 16.33 -8.41
C ASN A 86 -11.35 17.82 -8.10
N THR A 87 -10.94 18.17 -6.87
CA THR A 87 -10.64 19.57 -6.52
C THR A 87 -9.56 20.17 -7.43
N GLY A 88 -8.51 19.41 -7.76
CA GLY A 88 -7.48 19.86 -8.69
C GLY A 88 -8.01 20.17 -10.09
N TYR A 89 -8.92 19.34 -10.62
CA TYR A 89 -9.56 19.56 -11.91
C TYR A 89 -10.49 20.77 -11.90
N ASP A 90 -11.21 21.01 -10.80
CA ASP A 90 -12.06 22.18 -10.64
C ASP A 90 -11.22 23.47 -10.67
N LEU A 91 -10.11 23.49 -9.92
CA LEU A 91 -9.16 24.62 -9.91
C LEU A 91 -8.55 24.88 -11.29
N LEU A 92 -8.13 23.83 -11.99
CA LEU A 92 -7.56 23.93 -13.33
C LEU A 92 -8.59 24.51 -14.31
N SER A 93 -9.83 24.03 -14.24
CA SER A 93 -10.92 24.49 -15.11
C SER A 93 -11.20 25.97 -14.89
N ALA A 94 -11.33 26.40 -13.62
CA ALA A 94 -11.55 27.81 -13.28
C ALA A 94 -10.43 28.71 -13.81
N ALA A 95 -9.16 28.31 -13.63
CA ALA A 95 -8.01 29.07 -14.13
C ALA A 95 -8.03 29.22 -15.67
N ILE A 96 -8.39 28.17 -16.41
CA ILE A 96 -8.46 28.22 -17.88
C ILE A 96 -9.57 29.19 -18.34
N PHE A 97 -10.74 29.17 -17.70
CA PHE A 97 -11.84 30.07 -18.08
C PHE A 97 -11.53 31.54 -17.74
N SER A 98 -10.85 31.82 -16.64
CA SER A 98 -10.44 33.19 -16.28
C SER A 98 -9.39 33.80 -17.21
N VAL A 99 -8.60 32.99 -17.92
CA VAL A 99 -7.59 33.47 -18.90
C VAL A 99 -8.20 33.75 -20.28
N LYS A 100 -9.40 33.23 -20.57
CA LYS A 100 -10.09 33.39 -21.86
C LYS A 100 -11.06 34.57 -21.90
N MET A 101 -11.24 35.29 -20.79
CA MET A 101 -12.00 36.54 -20.69
C MET A 101 -11.06 37.73 -20.70
#